data_AF-A0A7W2A6R0-F1
#
_entry.id   AF-A0A7W2A6R0-F1
#
_cell.length_a   1.000
_cell.length_b   1.000
_cell.length_c   1.000
_cell.angle_alpha   90.00
_cell.angle_beta   90.00
_cell.angle_gamma   90.00
#
_symmetry.space_group_name_H-M   'P 1'
#
loop_
_entity.id
_entity.type
_entity.pdbx_description
1 polymer ?
#
loop_
_entity_poly.entity_id
_entity_poly.type
_entity_poly.pdbx_seq_one_letter_code
_entity_poly.pdbx_strand_id
1 'polypeptide(L)'
;MLEYFLGFLGLGLTSLQRADDRKLRALTILSNIDAAVIESAMMLDFEIVRLRDVAVSAGIDPEVVINSLVVMRAQCEQIRDMANTNRALVNEKGASVEGIGALEQWAGTCSQLAKQVVLSVQHIEDAIARPRW
;
A
#
# COMPACT_ATOMS: atom_id res chain seq x y z
N MET A 1 -16.95 5.17 -42.14
CA MET A 1 -15.98 5.67 -43.14
C MET A 1 -14.90 6.57 -42.54
N LEU A 2 -15.16 7.30 -41.43
CA LEU A 2 -14.15 8.09 -40.72
C LEU A 2 -13.06 7.23 -40.02
N GLU A 3 -13.41 6.02 -39.58
CA GLU A 3 -12.51 5.12 -38.83
C GLU A 3 -11.35 4.57 -39.68
N TYR A 4 -11.55 4.43 -41.01
CA TYR A 4 -10.48 4.02 -41.92
C TYR A 4 -9.43 5.13 -42.16
N PHE A 5 -9.82 6.41 -42.06
CA PHE A 5 -8.88 7.53 -42.24
C PHE A 5 -7.95 7.72 -41.04
N LEU A 6 -8.40 7.38 -39.83
CA LEU A 6 -7.54 7.43 -38.62
C LEU A 6 -6.49 6.30 -38.59
N GLY A 7 -6.77 5.18 -39.27
CA GLY A 7 -5.80 4.10 -39.48
C GLY A 7 -4.67 4.47 -40.45
N PHE A 8 -4.92 5.32 -41.44
CA PHE A 8 -3.96 5.66 -42.50
C PHE A 8 -2.87 6.68 -42.08
N LEU A 9 -3.09 7.44 -41.01
CA LEU A 9 -2.15 8.47 -40.52
C LEU A 9 -1.15 7.97 -39.46
N GLY A 10 -1.15 6.67 -39.11
CA GLY A 10 -0.29 6.13 -38.03
C GLY A 10 -0.64 6.62 -36.61
N LEU A 11 -1.68 7.46 -36.48
CA LEU A 11 -2.15 8.04 -35.23
C LEU A 11 -3.02 7.06 -34.42
N GLY A 12 -3.71 6.12 -35.08
CA GLY A 12 -4.52 5.09 -34.42
C GLY A 12 -3.67 4.06 -33.65
N LEU A 13 -2.57 3.58 -34.24
CA LEU A 13 -1.65 2.64 -33.59
C LEU A 13 -0.92 3.26 -32.39
N THR A 14 -0.47 4.52 -32.52
CA THR A 14 0.26 5.20 -31.44
C THR A 14 -0.63 5.58 -30.26
N SER A 15 -1.91 5.92 -30.49
CA SER A 15 -2.85 6.23 -29.41
C SER A 15 -3.30 5.00 -28.61
N LEU A 16 -3.53 3.87 -29.29
CA LEU A 16 -3.84 2.59 -28.66
C LEU A 16 -2.65 2.07 -27.83
N GLN A 17 -1.45 2.10 -28.41
CA GLN A 17 -0.22 1.69 -27.73
C GLN A 17 0.05 2.54 -26.47
N ARG A 18 -0.17 3.86 -26.55
CA ARG A 18 -0.09 4.75 -25.37
C ARG A 18 -1.15 4.42 -24.30
N ALA A 19 -2.32 3.91 -24.68
CA ALA A 19 -3.35 3.50 -23.72
C ALA A 19 -2.99 2.18 -23.03
N ASP A 20 -2.45 1.22 -23.78
CA ASP A 20 -1.95 -0.04 -23.23
C ASP A 20 -0.74 0.18 -22.32
N ASP A 21 0.20 1.05 -22.70
CA ASP A 21 1.35 1.42 -21.87
C ASP A 21 0.90 2.05 -20.53
N ARG A 22 -0.12 2.91 -20.57
CA ARG A 22 -0.70 3.52 -19.36
C ARG A 22 -1.36 2.49 -18.47
N LYS A 23 -2.15 1.58 -19.06
CA LYS A 23 -2.78 0.47 -18.32
C LYS A 23 -1.73 -0.40 -17.65
N LEU A 24 -0.70 -0.82 -18.40
CA LEU A 24 0.39 -1.64 -17.86
C LEU A 24 1.12 -0.92 -16.72
N ARG A 25 1.47 0.37 -16.90
CA ARG A 25 2.10 1.17 -15.84
C ARG A 25 1.25 1.25 -14.58
N ALA A 26 -0.05 1.53 -14.71
CA ALA A 26 -0.96 1.59 -13.58
C ALA A 26 -1.06 0.24 -12.84
N LEU A 27 -1.13 -0.88 -13.58
CA LEU A 27 -1.14 -2.22 -12.99
C LEU A 27 0.17 -2.54 -12.26
N THR A 28 1.32 -2.15 -12.81
CA THR A 28 2.63 -2.30 -12.15
C THR A 28 2.69 -1.50 -10.85
N ILE A 29 2.23 -0.25 -10.85
CA ILE A 29 2.19 0.59 -9.64
C ILE A 29 1.31 -0.07 -8.56
N LEU A 30 0.11 -0.53 -8.94
CA LEU A 30 -0.79 -1.23 -8.03
C LEU A 30 -0.19 -2.55 -7.49
N SER A 31 0.59 -3.26 -8.29
CA SER A 31 1.33 -4.44 -7.83
C SER A 31 2.39 -4.09 -6.79
N ASN A 32 3.09 -2.97 -6.98
CA ASN A 32 4.10 -2.50 -6.02
C ASN A 32 3.47 -2.05 -4.70
N ILE A 33 2.29 -1.42 -4.76
CA ILE A 33 1.51 -1.07 -3.57
C ILE A 33 1.13 -2.34 -2.80
N ASP A 34 0.57 -3.34 -3.47
CA ASP A 34 0.17 -4.61 -2.87
C ASP A 34 1.37 -5.31 -2.20
N ALA A 35 2.53 -5.34 -2.86
CA ALA A 35 3.76 -5.90 -2.29
C ALA A 35 4.21 -5.16 -1.01
N ALA A 36 4.28 -3.83 -1.04
CA ALA A 36 4.68 -3.03 0.13
C ALA A 36 3.71 -3.19 1.31
N VAL A 37 2.42 -3.31 1.01
CA VAL A 37 1.36 -3.51 2.02
C VAL A 37 1.43 -4.90 2.62
N ILE A 38 1.63 -5.94 1.82
CA ILE A 38 1.80 -7.32 2.29
C ILE A 38 3.03 -7.41 3.20
N GLU A 39 4.17 -6.86 2.78
CA GLU A 39 5.39 -6.82 3.59
C GLU A 39 5.14 -6.15 4.95
N SER A 40 4.49 -4.98 4.95
CA SER A 40 4.19 -4.23 6.16
C SER A 40 3.21 -4.96 7.07
N ALA A 41 2.19 -5.62 6.49
CA ALA A 41 1.21 -6.41 7.23
C ALA A 41 1.86 -7.61 7.92
N MET A 42 2.77 -8.32 7.23
CA MET A 42 3.51 -9.45 7.81
C MET A 42 4.41 -8.99 8.96
N MET A 43 5.08 -7.84 8.82
CA MET A 43 5.88 -7.26 9.88
C MET A 43 5.02 -6.92 11.11
N LEU A 44 3.85 -6.31 10.89
CA LEU A 44 2.90 -6.01 11.96
C LEU A 44 2.41 -7.26 12.68
N ASP A 45 2.04 -8.32 11.95
CA ASP A 45 1.57 -9.58 12.54
C ASP A 45 2.63 -10.18 13.47
N PHE A 46 3.90 -10.14 13.07
CA PHE A 46 5.01 -10.59 13.91
C PHE A 46 5.21 -9.69 15.15
N GLU A 47 5.26 -8.38 14.96
CA GLU A 47 5.56 -7.42 16.03
C GLU A 47 4.43 -7.33 17.06
N ILE A 48 3.17 -7.48 16.64
CA ILE A 48 2.01 -7.55 17.55
C ILE A 48 2.17 -8.73 18.52
N VAL A 49 2.54 -9.91 18.03
CA VAL A 49 2.75 -11.09 18.87
C VAL A 49 3.92 -10.86 19.81
N ARG A 50 5.06 -10.40 19.28
CA ARG A 50 6.27 -10.18 20.06
C ARG A 50 6.06 -9.14 21.19
N LEU A 51 5.44 -8.00 20.88
CA LEU A 51 5.22 -6.94 21.86
C LEU A 51 4.16 -7.30 22.90
N ARG A 52 3.19 -8.14 22.55
CA ARG A 52 2.26 -8.72 23.54
C ARG A 52 3.03 -9.50 24.60
N ASP A 53 3.97 -10.35 24.22
CA ASP A 53 4.79 -11.13 25.16
C ASP A 53 5.71 -10.24 26.02
N VAL A 54 6.30 -9.20 25.41
CA VAL A 54 7.10 -8.19 26.13
C VAL A 54 6.26 -7.45 27.17
N ALA A 55 5.05 -7.01 26.80
CA ALA A 55 4.14 -6.32 27.70
C ALA A 55 3.74 -7.18 28.90
N VAL A 56 3.39 -8.46 28.66
CA VAL A 56 3.06 -9.42 29.72
C VAL A 56 4.24 -9.60 30.67
N SER A 57 5.45 -9.74 30.13
CA SER A 57 6.68 -9.88 30.93
C SER A 57 6.98 -8.64 31.77
N ALA A 58 6.58 -7.45 31.30
CA ALA A 58 6.71 -6.18 31.99
C ALA A 58 5.55 -5.88 32.96
N GLY A 59 4.54 -6.77 33.07
CA GLY A 59 3.35 -6.54 33.91
C GLY A 59 2.46 -5.39 33.40
N ILE A 60 2.51 -5.10 32.10
CA ILE A 60 1.69 -4.08 31.42
C ILE A 60 0.55 -4.80 30.68
N ASP A 61 -0.63 -4.18 30.64
CA ASP A 61 -1.73 -4.69 29.81
C ASP A 61 -1.29 -4.74 28.33
N PRO A 62 -1.19 -5.94 27.73
CA PRO A 62 -0.71 -6.08 26.36
C PRO A 62 -1.61 -5.39 25.34
N GLU A 63 -2.92 -5.31 25.59
CA GLU A 63 -3.86 -4.71 24.63
C GLU A 63 -3.60 -3.21 24.48
N VAL A 64 -3.24 -2.53 25.57
CA VAL A 64 -2.85 -1.10 25.52
C VAL A 64 -1.60 -0.89 24.69
N VAL A 65 -0.65 -1.83 24.75
CA VAL A 65 0.64 -1.75 24.06
C VAL A 65 0.49 -1.96 22.55
N ILE A 66 -0.30 -2.96 22.14
CA ILE A 66 -0.38 -3.38 20.73
C ILE A 66 -1.48 -2.67 19.93
N ASN A 67 -2.44 -1.98 20.58
CA ASN A 67 -3.62 -1.44 19.91
C ASN A 67 -3.28 -0.55 18.70
N SER A 68 -2.23 0.26 18.79
CA SER A 68 -1.76 1.08 17.67
C SER A 68 -1.31 0.23 16.47
N LEU A 69 -0.60 -0.86 16.71
CA LEU A 69 -0.15 -1.79 15.66
C LEU A 69 -1.32 -2.57 15.06
N VAL A 70 -2.31 -2.96 15.87
CA VAL A 70 -3.54 -3.59 15.37
C VAL A 70 -4.30 -2.65 14.43
N VAL A 71 -4.39 -1.36 14.77
CA VAL A 71 -4.99 -0.35 13.88
C VAL A 71 -4.20 -0.21 12.58
N MET A 72 -2.87 -0.14 12.65
CA MET A 72 -2.02 -0.10 11.44
C MET A 72 -2.21 -1.35 10.57
N ARG A 73 -2.43 -2.51 11.19
CA ARG A 73 -2.66 -3.77 10.47
C ARG A 73 -3.99 -3.77 9.72
N ALA A 74 -5.05 -3.23 10.34
CA ALA A 74 -6.34 -3.03 9.68
C ALA A 74 -6.26 -2.01 8.53
N GLN A 75 -5.45 -0.96 8.68
CA GLN A 75 -5.19 0.00 7.60
C GLN A 75 -4.50 -0.66 6.40
N CYS A 76 -3.57 -1.60 6.63
CA CYS A 76 -2.97 -2.37 5.54
C CYS A 76 -4.03 -3.15 4.74
N GLU A 77 -5.03 -3.74 5.41
CA GLU A 77 -6.13 -4.46 4.72
C GLU A 77 -6.97 -3.52 3.88
N GLN A 78 -7.33 -2.36 4.42
CA GLN A 78 -8.09 -1.34 3.69
C GLN A 78 -7.34 -0.86 2.44
N ILE A 79 -6.03 -0.60 2.55
CA ILE A 79 -5.20 -0.19 1.41
C ILE A 79 -5.18 -1.30 0.36
N ARG A 80 -5.08 -2.56 0.76
CA ARG A 80 -5.10 -3.70 -0.15
C ARG A 80 -6.42 -3.85 -0.89
N ASP A 81 -7.55 -3.70 -0.19
CA ASP A 81 -8.88 -3.74 -0.81
C ASP A 81 -9.09 -2.60 -1.81
N MET A 82 -8.59 -1.41 -1.47
CA MET A 82 -8.56 -0.28 -2.41
C MET A 82 -7.69 -0.57 -3.63
N ALA A 83 -6.54 -1.21 -3.46
CA ALA A 83 -5.65 -1.58 -4.57
C ALA A 83 -6.33 -2.60 -5.50
N ASN A 84 -7.05 -3.58 -4.94
CA ASN A 84 -7.84 -4.55 -5.71
C ASN A 84 -8.97 -3.87 -6.49
N THR A 85 -9.68 -2.94 -5.86
CA THR A 85 -10.75 -2.16 -6.52
C THR A 85 -10.19 -1.35 -7.68
N ASN A 86 -9.07 -0.65 -7.46
CA ASN A 86 -8.40 0.12 -8.52
C ASN A 86 -7.88 -0.77 -9.64
N ARG A 87 -7.38 -1.98 -9.34
CA ARG A 87 -6.94 -2.96 -10.34
C ARG A 87 -8.11 -3.40 -11.24
N ALA A 88 -9.28 -3.64 -10.66
CA ALA A 88 -10.49 -3.93 -11.43
C ALA A 88 -10.88 -2.77 -12.34
N LEU A 89 -10.89 -1.54 -11.81
CA LEU A 89 -11.19 -0.33 -12.59
C LEU A 89 -10.21 -0.09 -13.74
N VAL A 90 -8.91 -0.27 -13.52
CA VAL A 90 -7.88 -0.15 -14.57
C VAL A 90 -8.06 -1.23 -15.64
N ASN A 91 -8.49 -2.43 -15.26
CA ASN A 91 -8.77 -3.49 -16.23
C ASN A 91 -9.99 -3.19 -17.10
N GLU A 92 -11.05 -2.65 -16.51
CA GLU A 92 -12.31 -2.32 -17.19
C GLU A 92 -12.21 -1.04 -18.04
N LYS A 93 -11.61 0.01 -17.50
CA LYS A 93 -11.66 1.38 -18.05
C LYS A 93 -10.32 1.90 -18.56
N GLY A 94 -9.23 1.17 -18.33
CA GLY A 94 -7.88 1.64 -18.59
C GLY A 94 -7.42 2.67 -17.55
N ALA A 95 -6.33 3.37 -17.86
CA ALA A 95 -5.74 4.38 -16.97
C ALA A 95 -5.58 5.74 -17.67
N SER A 96 -6.04 6.80 -17.01
CA SER A 96 -5.76 8.18 -17.40
C SER A 96 -4.39 8.63 -16.88
N VAL A 97 -3.84 9.71 -17.45
CA VAL A 97 -2.57 10.30 -17.00
C VAL A 97 -2.68 10.79 -15.56
N GLU A 98 -3.79 11.47 -15.24
CA GLU A 98 -4.09 11.94 -13.88
C GLU A 98 -4.22 10.79 -12.89
N GLY A 99 -4.90 9.70 -13.28
CA GLY A 99 -5.05 8.51 -12.46
C GLY A 99 -3.71 7.84 -12.16
N ILE A 100 -2.79 7.79 -13.14
CA ILE A 100 -1.43 7.31 -12.92
C ILE A 100 -0.69 8.21 -11.92
N GLY A 101 -0.77 9.53 -12.07
CA GLY A 101 -0.14 10.46 -11.11
C GLY A 101 -0.63 10.26 -9.68
N ALA A 102 -1.94 10.06 -9.49
CA ALA A 102 -2.51 9.74 -8.19
C ALA A 102 -2.03 8.39 -7.64
N LEU A 103 -1.94 7.36 -8.48
CA LEU A 103 -1.40 6.04 -8.10
C LEU A 103 0.08 6.12 -7.70
N GLU A 104 0.88 6.95 -8.39
CA GLU A 104 2.30 7.13 -8.08
C GLU A 104 2.51 7.83 -6.73
N GLN A 105 1.73 8.87 -6.47
CA GLN A 105 1.75 9.54 -5.17
C GLN A 105 1.36 8.57 -4.04
N TRP A 106 0.30 7.79 -4.25
CA TRP A 106 -0.15 6.80 -3.29
C TRP A 106 0.88 5.70 -3.07
N ALA A 107 1.52 5.19 -4.13
CA ALA A 107 2.62 4.25 -4.03
C ALA A 107 3.81 4.81 -3.23
N GLY A 108 4.12 6.10 -3.42
CA GLY A 108 5.09 6.82 -2.60
C GLY A 108 4.75 6.76 -1.11
N THR A 109 3.49 6.98 -0.73
CA THR A 109 3.03 6.83 0.66
C THR A 109 3.15 5.38 1.14
N CYS A 110 2.65 4.40 0.38
CA CYS A 110 2.66 2.99 0.76
C CYS A 110 4.09 2.44 0.93
N SER A 111 5.06 2.94 0.17
CA SER A 111 6.48 2.56 0.29
C SER A 111 7.11 2.90 1.65
N GLN A 112 6.47 3.78 2.45
CA GLN A 112 6.97 4.16 3.77
C GLN A 112 6.32 3.35 4.91
N LEU A 113 5.32 2.50 4.62
CA LEU A 113 4.58 1.76 5.65
C LEU A 113 5.51 0.92 6.53
N ALA A 114 6.39 0.11 5.93
CA ALA A 114 7.34 -0.72 6.69
C ALA A 114 8.21 0.12 7.65
N LYS A 115 8.67 1.30 7.23
CA LYS A 115 9.42 2.22 8.10
C LYS A 115 8.57 2.76 9.24
N GLN A 116 7.31 3.08 8.97
CA GLN A 116 6.37 3.51 10.01
C GLN A 116 6.11 2.42 11.03
N VAL A 117 6.05 1.15 10.61
CA VAL A 117 5.95 -0.01 11.52
C VAL A 117 7.16 -0.06 12.44
N VAL A 118 8.38 -0.02 11.87
CA VAL A 118 9.64 -0.04 12.66
C VAL A 118 9.69 1.10 13.68
N LEU A 119 9.36 2.33 13.27
CA LEU A 119 9.37 3.48 14.18
C LEU A 119 8.32 3.34 15.29
N SER A 120 7.13 2.81 14.96
CA SER A 120 6.07 2.60 15.94
C SER A 120 6.46 1.55 16.98
N VAL A 121 7.07 0.46 16.53
CA VAL A 121 7.61 -0.60 17.41
C VAL A 121 8.68 -0.03 18.33
N GLN A 122 9.66 0.70 17.79
CA GLN A 122 10.72 1.33 18.58
C GLN A 122 10.17 2.27 19.66
N HIS A 123 9.18 3.11 19.30
CA HIS A 123 8.55 4.00 20.28
C HIS A 123 7.80 3.24 21.38
N ILE A 124 7.17 2.12 21.05
CA ILE A 124 6.49 1.26 22.03
C ILE A 124 7.52 0.63 22.98
N GLU A 125 8.60 0.07 22.44
CA GLU A 125 9.68 -0.54 23.23
C GLU A 125 10.32 0.48 24.18
N ASP A 126 10.64 1.67 23.69
CA ASP A 126 11.17 2.77 24.49
C ASP A 126 10.21 3.15 25.62
N ALA A 127 8.90 3.14 25.36
CA ALA A 127 7.89 3.45 26.37
C ALA A 127 7.78 2.36 27.44
N ILE A 128 8.02 1.09 27.09
CA ILE A 128 8.06 -0.04 28.04
C ILE A 128 9.34 0.02 28.88
N ALA A 129 10.49 0.34 28.26
CA ALA A 129 11.80 0.30 28.92
C ALA A 129 12.08 1.49 29.86
N ARG A 130 11.35 2.61 29.73
CA ARG A 130 11.57 3.80 30.58
C ARG A 130 11.12 3.56 32.02
N PRO A 131 11.97 3.85 33.04
CA PRO A 131 11.61 3.71 34.44
C PRO A 131 10.47 4.67 34.79
N ARG A 132 9.39 4.13 35.36
CA ARG A 132 8.29 4.89 35.95
C ARG A 132 8.71 5.30 37.37
N TRP A 133 9.22 6.51 37.51
CA TRP A 133 9.52 7.13 38.81
C TRP A 133 8.27 7.80 39.39
#